data_AF-A0A1D2M3S4-F1
#
_entry.id   AF-A0A1D2M3S4-F1
#
_cell.length_a   1.000
_cell.length_b   1.000
_cell.length_c   1.000
_cell.angle_alpha   90.00
_cell.angle_beta   90.00
_cell.angle_gamma   90.00
#
_symmetry.space_group_name_H-M   'P 1'
#
loop_
_entity.id
_entity.type
_entity.pdbx_description
1 polymer ?
#
loop_
_entity_poly.entity_id
_entity_poly.type
_entity_poly.pdbx_seq_one_letter_code
_entity_poly.pdbx_strand_id
1 'polypeptide(L)'
;MRLQFVYAPLDNIHRPEEKTVVSYVEDSLEPGCCGCDYLKVFKFQSTGGWADASQSVCGGSEYQKWESDDMVMILFRSDDSRVGRGFHLVHSHDQAYRAKQSVVCGGNEYQKWESDDMVMILFHSDTSDIGQGFHIVHSHELTTLA
;
A
#
# COMPACT_ATOMS: atom_id res chain seq x y z
N MET A 1 15.22 4.88 -21.96
CA MET A 1 16.11 4.41 -20.88
C MET A 1 15.31 3.45 -20.03
N ARG A 2 15.75 2.19 -19.89
CA ARG A 2 15.05 1.17 -19.10
C ARG A 2 15.36 1.38 -17.62
N LEU A 3 14.36 1.72 -16.82
CA LEU A 3 14.52 1.92 -15.37
C LEU A 3 14.18 0.62 -14.63
N GLN A 4 14.99 0.31 -13.61
CA GLN A 4 14.67 -0.72 -12.64
C GLN A 4 14.86 -0.15 -11.24
N PHE A 5 13.85 -0.34 -10.41
CA PHE A 5 13.85 0.11 -9.03
C PHE A 5 13.42 -1.06 -8.13
N VAL A 6 14.12 -1.23 -7.01
CA VAL A 6 13.81 -2.26 -6.01
C VAL A 6 13.50 -1.56 -4.70
N TYR A 7 12.38 -1.94 -4.11
CA TYR A 7 11.94 -1.51 -2.80
C TYR A 7 11.75 -2.72 -1.89
N ALA A 8 12.34 -2.69 -0.71
CA ALA A 8 12.16 -3.72 0.31
C ALA A 8 12.28 -3.07 1.69
N PRO A 9 11.19 -2.95 2.48
CA PRO A 9 11.28 -2.62 3.89
C PRO A 9 11.94 -3.80 4.63
N LEU A 10 13.09 -3.55 5.25
CA LEU A 10 13.97 -4.56 5.86
C LEU A 10 13.91 -4.56 7.40
N ASP A 11 13.01 -3.80 7.97
CA ASP A 11 12.85 -3.61 9.40
C ASP A 11 12.08 -4.74 10.10
N ASN A 12 11.41 -5.62 9.35
CA ASN A 12 10.66 -6.77 9.89
C ASN A 12 11.43 -8.11 9.93
N ILE A 13 12.74 -8.15 9.64
CA ILE A 13 13.49 -9.40 9.41
C ILE A 13 13.51 -10.36 10.62
N HIS A 14 13.15 -9.88 11.82
CA HIS A 14 13.21 -10.65 13.07
C HIS A 14 12.00 -10.45 14.00
N ARG A 15 10.83 -10.08 13.46
CA ARG A 15 9.61 -9.83 14.25
C ARG A 15 8.42 -10.66 13.73
N PRO A 16 8.35 -11.96 14.05
CA PRO A 16 7.32 -12.85 13.51
C PRO A 16 5.90 -12.51 14.00
N GLU A 17 5.77 -11.65 15.01
CA GLU A 17 4.51 -11.10 15.52
C GLU A 17 3.98 -9.89 14.71
N GLU A 18 4.80 -9.33 13.83
CA GLU A 18 4.47 -8.18 12.97
C GLU A 18 4.40 -8.62 11.50
N LYS A 19 3.36 -8.16 10.81
CA LYS A 19 3.21 -8.32 9.36
C LYS A 19 3.76 -7.10 8.65
N THR A 20 4.66 -7.31 7.70
CA THR A 20 5.00 -6.30 6.71
C THR A 20 3.80 -6.11 5.80
N VAL A 21 3.23 -4.91 5.82
CA VAL A 21 2.18 -4.49 4.89
C VAL A 21 2.77 -3.48 3.93
N VAL A 22 2.61 -3.70 2.63
CA VAL A 22 2.93 -2.71 1.60
C VAL A 22 1.68 -2.44 0.79
N SER A 23 1.28 -1.17 0.77
CA SER A 23 0.18 -0.67 -0.04
C SER A 23 0.72 0.12 -1.22
N TYR A 24 0.10 -0.13 -2.36
CA TYR A 24 0.40 0.51 -3.62
C TYR A 24 -0.81 1.32 -4.07
N VAL A 25 -0.54 2.56 -4.49
CA VAL A 25 -1.52 3.44 -5.11
C VAL A 25 -0.95 3.89 -6.44
N GLU A 26 -1.71 3.66 -7.51
CA GLU A 26 -1.31 4.08 -8.85
C GLU A 26 -1.34 5.60 -8.98
N ASP A 27 -0.34 6.15 -9.69
CA ASP A 27 -0.30 7.56 -10.05
C ASP A 27 0.16 7.70 -11.51
N SER A 28 -0.67 7.24 -12.44
CA SER A 28 -0.42 7.26 -13.88
C SER A 28 0.80 6.43 -14.31
N LEU A 29 0.69 5.10 -14.27
CA LEU A 29 1.55 4.18 -15.04
C LEU A 29 1.03 4.05 -16.48
N GLU A 30 1.86 3.53 -17.39
CA GLU A 30 1.44 3.35 -18.78
C GLU A 30 0.17 2.47 -18.91
N PRO A 31 -0.94 3.01 -19.41
CA PRO A 31 -2.19 2.28 -19.51
C PRO A 31 -2.20 1.32 -20.70
N GLY A 32 -2.74 0.13 -20.50
CA GLY A 32 -2.94 -0.86 -21.57
C GLY A 32 -1.68 -1.62 -22.00
N CYS A 33 -0.54 -1.44 -21.32
CA CYS A 33 0.69 -2.20 -21.57
C CYS A 33 1.30 -2.78 -20.28
N CYS A 34 0.91 -4.00 -19.93
CA CYS A 34 1.46 -4.74 -18.78
C CYS A 34 2.85 -5.37 -19.01
N GLY A 35 3.49 -5.03 -20.14
CA GLY A 35 4.86 -5.41 -20.48
C GLY A 35 5.84 -4.23 -20.55
N CYS A 36 5.30 -3.00 -20.52
CA CYS A 36 6.05 -1.75 -20.53
C CYS A 36 6.39 -1.39 -19.07
N ASP A 37 5.49 -0.66 -18.40
CA ASP A 37 5.61 -0.30 -16.99
C ASP A 37 4.85 -1.28 -16.09
N TYR A 38 5.57 -1.94 -15.18
CA TYR A 38 4.95 -2.83 -14.22
C TYR A 38 5.75 -3.05 -12.94
N LEU A 39 5.06 -3.48 -11.90
CA LEU A 39 5.62 -3.92 -10.64
C LEU A 39 5.47 -5.45 -10.52
N LYS A 40 6.52 -6.09 -10.00
CA LYS A 40 6.51 -7.47 -9.51
C LYS A 40 6.69 -7.47 -8.01
N VAL A 41 6.02 -8.40 -7.34
CA VAL A 41 6.04 -8.50 -5.89
C VAL A 41 6.55 -9.86 -5.49
N PHE A 42 7.51 -9.87 -4.60
CA PHE A 42 8.08 -11.07 -4.02
C PHE A 42 7.85 -11.05 -2.52
N LYS A 43 7.54 -12.20 -1.95
CA LYS A 43 7.45 -12.39 -0.51
C LYS A 43 8.55 -13.34 -0.07
N PHE A 44 9.21 -13.00 1.03
CA PHE A 44 10.16 -13.92 1.63
C PHE A 44 9.41 -15.04 2.35
N GLN A 45 9.90 -16.26 2.20
CA GLN A 45 9.42 -17.46 2.86
C GLN A 45 10.61 -18.12 3.55
N SER A 46 10.56 -18.27 4.87
CA SER A 46 11.64 -18.87 5.67
C SER A 46 12.13 -20.24 5.17
N THR A 47 11.27 -21.04 4.52
CA THR A 47 11.57 -22.38 4.02
C THR A 47 12.07 -22.43 2.57
N GLY A 48 11.94 -21.33 1.80
CA GLY A 48 12.15 -21.34 0.34
C GLY A 48 12.79 -20.08 -0.25
N GLY A 49 13.05 -19.04 0.56
CA GLY A 49 13.57 -17.77 0.10
C GLY A 49 12.51 -16.89 -0.55
N TRP A 50 12.89 -16.11 -1.57
CA TRP A 50 11.97 -15.21 -2.27
C TRP A 50 11.07 -15.96 -3.24
N ALA A 51 9.75 -15.84 -3.06
CA ALA A 51 8.75 -16.38 -3.97
C ALA A 51 7.99 -15.24 -4.67
N ASP A 52 7.71 -15.40 -5.97
CA ASP A 52 6.84 -14.50 -6.73
C ASP A 52 5.43 -14.58 -6.13
N ALA A 53 4.93 -13.45 -5.63
CA ALA A 53 3.76 -13.40 -4.76
C ALA A 53 2.50 -12.89 -5.47
N SER A 54 2.61 -12.33 -6.67
CA SER A 54 1.45 -11.82 -7.41
C SER A 54 1.69 -11.77 -8.91
N GLN A 55 0.60 -11.66 -9.67
CA GLN A 55 0.70 -11.19 -11.04
C GLN A 55 1.27 -9.77 -11.08
N SER A 56 1.84 -9.39 -12.22
CA SER A 56 2.42 -8.05 -12.40
C SER A 56 1.34 -6.99 -12.32
N VAL A 57 1.62 -5.91 -11.60
CA VAL A 57 0.75 -4.73 -11.49
C VAL A 57 1.17 -3.71 -12.54
N CYS A 58 0.24 -3.21 -13.33
CA CYS A 58 0.47 -2.19 -14.34
C CYS A 58 -0.66 -1.15 -14.34
N GLY A 59 -0.58 -0.18 -15.25
CA GLY A 59 -1.56 0.90 -15.39
C GLY A 59 -3.01 0.38 -15.45
N GLY A 60 -3.89 1.01 -14.68
CA GLY A 60 -5.28 0.61 -14.47
C GLY A 60 -5.53 -0.23 -13.21
N SER A 61 -4.47 -0.63 -12.49
CA SER A 61 -4.61 -1.21 -11.16
C SER A 61 -4.62 -0.09 -10.11
N GLU A 62 -5.78 0.44 -9.74
CA GLU A 62 -5.86 1.64 -8.86
C GLU A 62 -5.19 1.45 -7.49
N TYR A 63 -5.41 0.30 -6.85
CA TYR A 63 -4.90 -0.02 -5.52
C TYR A 63 -4.53 -1.50 -5.41
N GLN A 64 -3.43 -1.78 -4.69
CA GLN A 64 -3.03 -3.14 -4.30
C GLN A 64 -2.48 -3.15 -2.88
N LYS A 65 -2.68 -4.26 -2.18
CA LYS A 65 -2.15 -4.49 -0.82
C LYS A 65 -1.43 -5.83 -0.77
N TRP A 66 -0.22 -5.85 -0.25
CA TRP A 66 0.54 -7.07 0.00
C TRP A 66 0.94 -7.18 1.46
N GLU A 67 0.71 -8.35 2.02
CA GLU A 67 1.07 -8.66 3.40
C GLU A 67 1.99 -9.87 3.44
N SER A 68 3.00 -9.83 4.31
CA SER A 68 3.87 -10.96 4.61
C SER A 68 4.17 -10.99 6.10
N ASP A 69 4.23 -12.18 6.68
CA ASP A 69 4.70 -12.38 8.06
C ASP A 69 6.22 -12.12 8.19
N ASP A 70 6.93 -12.03 7.06
CA ASP A 70 8.35 -11.69 6.98
C ASP A 70 8.53 -10.38 6.19
N MET A 71 9.01 -10.47 4.94
CA MET A 71 9.39 -9.33 4.10
C MET A 71 8.64 -9.34 2.76
N VAL A 72 8.40 -8.13 2.25
CA VAL A 72 7.91 -7.89 0.89
C VAL A 72 9.00 -7.19 0.09
N MET A 73 9.25 -7.62 -1.14
CA MET A 73 10.11 -6.93 -2.09
C MET A 73 9.30 -6.57 -3.33
N ILE A 74 9.46 -5.35 -3.80
CA ILE A 74 8.80 -4.82 -4.99
C ILE A 74 9.87 -4.46 -6.00
N LEU A 75 9.74 -5.01 -7.21
CA LEU A 75 10.56 -4.67 -8.37
C LEU A 75 9.70 -3.89 -9.36
N PHE A 76 10.00 -2.62 -9.56
CA PHE A 76 9.46 -1.84 -10.66
C PHE A 76 10.37 -1.93 -11.88
N ARG A 77 9.75 -2.12 -13.06
CA ARG A 77 10.42 -2.05 -14.36
C ARG A 77 9.64 -1.10 -15.26
N SER A 78 10.36 -0.18 -15.90
CA SER A 78 9.85 0.64 -17.00
C SER A 78 10.57 0.32 -18.30
N ASP A 79 10.01 0.76 -19.42
CA ASP A 79 10.73 0.84 -20.70
C ASP A 79 10.97 2.30 -21.12
N ASP A 80 11.22 2.54 -22.41
CA ASP A 80 11.49 3.86 -22.98
C ASP A 80 10.33 4.45 -23.78
N SER A 81 9.13 3.91 -23.64
CA SER A 81 7.96 4.32 -24.41
C SER A 81 7.23 5.52 -23.79
N ARG A 82 6.35 5.33 -22.80
CA ARG A 82 5.56 6.39 -22.17
C ARG A 82 5.96 6.59 -20.72
N VAL A 83 6.14 7.86 -20.34
CA VAL A 83 6.42 8.25 -18.96
C VAL A 83 5.17 8.83 -18.33
N GLY A 84 4.81 8.34 -17.15
CA GLY A 84 3.77 8.93 -16.31
C GLY A 84 4.30 9.39 -14.95
N ARG A 85 3.41 9.71 -14.00
CA ARG A 85 3.83 10.19 -12.68
C ARG A 85 4.32 9.07 -11.76
N GLY A 86 3.97 7.82 -12.06
CA GLY A 86 4.46 6.63 -11.38
C GLY A 86 3.42 6.04 -10.44
N PHE A 87 3.82 5.88 -9.18
CA PHE A 87 3.03 5.24 -8.13
C PHE A 87 3.58 5.63 -6.76
N HIS A 88 2.77 5.37 -5.73
CA HIS A 88 3.15 5.56 -4.34
C HIS A 88 3.20 4.19 -3.66
N LEU A 89 4.29 3.94 -2.93
CA LEU A 89 4.41 2.80 -2.02
C LEU A 89 4.42 3.32 -0.60
N VAL A 90 3.60 2.69 0.22
CA VAL A 90 3.48 2.99 1.63
C VAL A 90 3.63 1.67 2.36
N HIS A 91 4.54 1.60 3.34
CA HIS A 91 4.72 0.41 4.15
C HIS A 91 4.42 0.70 5.61
N SER A 92 3.91 -0.31 6.31
CA SER A 92 3.63 -0.28 7.73
C SER A 92 3.87 -1.66 8.33
N HIS A 93 3.97 -1.71 9.65
CA HIS A 93 4.03 -2.96 10.40
C HIS A 93 2.73 -3.13 11.17
N ASP A 94 1.96 -4.16 10.82
CA ASP A 94 0.73 -4.46 11.54
C ASP A 94 1.01 -5.60 12.52
N GLN A 95 0.81 -5.36 13.82
CA GLN A 95 0.73 -6.48 14.74
C GLN A 95 -0.45 -7.33 14.29
N ALA A 96 -0.22 -8.61 13.97
CA ALA A 96 -1.23 -9.48 13.37
C ALA A 96 -2.56 -9.59 14.18
N TYR A 97 -2.55 -9.09 15.42
CA TYR A 97 -3.68 -9.04 16.36
C TYR A 97 -4.32 -7.65 16.57
N ARG A 98 -3.83 -6.56 15.96
CA ARG A 98 -4.30 -5.18 16.21
C ARG A 98 -4.88 -4.42 15.02
N ALA A 99 -4.82 -4.96 13.81
CA ALA A 99 -5.49 -4.42 12.63
C ALA A 99 -7.00 -4.18 12.89
N LYS A 100 -7.40 -2.94 13.19
CA LYS A 100 -8.82 -2.59 13.34
C LYS A 100 -9.36 -2.06 12.02
N GLN A 101 -10.05 -2.92 11.26
CA GLN A 101 -10.82 -2.48 10.11
C GLN A 101 -12.19 -1.96 10.56
N SER A 102 -12.54 -0.75 10.11
CA SER A 102 -13.86 -0.16 10.29
C SER A 102 -14.39 0.22 8.91
N VAL A 103 -15.67 -0.08 8.65
CA VAL A 103 -16.37 0.32 7.43
C VAL A 103 -17.40 1.36 7.82
N VAL A 104 -17.32 2.53 7.20
CA VAL A 104 -18.23 3.65 7.43
C VAL A 104 -19.03 3.89 6.16
N CYS A 105 -20.35 3.83 6.28
CA CYS A 105 -21.30 4.13 5.22
C CYS A 105 -22.00 5.47 5.55
N GLY A 106 -22.42 6.20 4.51
CA GLY A 106 -22.89 7.58 4.59
C GLY A 106 -23.74 7.95 5.82
N GLY A 107 -23.36 9.06 6.47
CA GLY A 107 -24.00 9.63 7.66
C GLY A 107 -23.23 10.86 8.16
N ASN A 108 -23.81 11.63 9.09
CA ASN A 108 -23.17 12.80 9.71
C ASN A 108 -22.36 12.44 10.98
N GLU A 109 -21.91 11.20 11.09
CA GLU A 109 -21.19 10.74 12.27
C GLU A 109 -19.69 11.02 12.15
N TYR A 110 -19.14 11.68 13.15
CA TYR A 110 -17.70 11.82 13.30
C TYR A 110 -17.10 10.48 13.75
N GLN A 111 -16.13 9.99 12.99
CA GLN A 111 -15.40 8.77 13.30
C GLN A 111 -13.94 9.11 13.60
N LYS A 112 -13.41 8.55 14.68
CA LYS A 112 -12.03 8.76 15.12
C LYS A 112 -11.27 7.44 15.07
N TRP A 113 -10.14 7.45 14.38
CA TRP A 113 -9.18 6.36 14.38
C TRP A 113 -7.84 6.87 14.88
N GLU A 114 -7.19 6.07 15.71
CA GLU A 114 -5.86 6.32 16.25
C GLU A 114 -5.00 5.11 15.92
N SER A 115 -3.78 5.38 15.45
CA SER A 115 -2.77 4.39 15.16
C SER A 115 -1.41 5.00 15.47
N ASP A 116 -0.54 4.21 16.10
CA ASP A 116 0.83 4.63 16.41
C ASP A 116 1.73 4.66 15.15
N ASP A 117 1.28 4.01 14.06
CA ASP A 117 2.01 3.89 12.80
C ASP A 117 1.26 4.59 11.66
N MET A 118 0.12 4.03 11.26
CA MET A 118 -0.61 4.48 10.07
C MET A 118 -2.12 4.29 10.18
N VAL A 119 -2.87 5.25 9.65
CA VAL A 119 -4.30 5.09 9.35
C VAL A 119 -4.46 5.15 7.83
N MET A 120 -4.88 4.03 7.24
CA MET A 120 -5.21 3.95 5.82
C MET A 120 -6.70 4.17 5.63
N ILE A 121 -7.06 5.15 4.80
CA ILE A 121 -8.46 5.44 4.47
C ILE A 121 -8.66 5.16 2.98
N LEU A 122 -9.44 4.13 2.67
CA LEU A 122 -9.84 3.78 1.32
C LEU A 122 -11.26 4.29 1.07
N PHE A 123 -11.43 5.10 0.03
CA PHE A 123 -12.72 5.65 -0.34
C PHE A 123 -13.33 4.85 -1.49
N HIS A 124 -14.58 4.44 -1.33
CA HIS A 124 -15.37 3.87 -2.40
C HIS A 124 -16.63 4.70 -2.57
N SER A 125 -16.76 5.35 -3.72
CA SER A 125 -17.97 6.09 -4.10
C SER A 125 -18.63 5.38 -5.27
N ASP A 126 -19.95 5.22 -5.20
CA ASP A 126 -20.75 4.81 -6.34
C ASP A 126 -21.37 6.04 -7.06
N THR A 127 -22.16 5.79 -8.09
CA THR A 127 -22.81 6.85 -8.88
C THR A 127 -24.17 7.27 -8.33
N SER A 128 -24.61 6.72 -7.19
CA SER A 128 -25.98 6.87 -6.70
C SER A 128 -26.23 8.22 -6.06
N ASP A 129 -25.24 8.77 -5.35
CA ASP A 129 -25.40 9.97 -4.52
C ASP A 129 -24.12 10.82 -4.49
N ILE A 130 -24.21 12.06 -4.98
CA ILE A 130 -23.12 13.04 -4.89
C ILE A 130 -23.23 13.75 -3.52
N GLY A 131 -22.65 13.16 -2.49
CA GLY A 131 -22.53 13.80 -1.17
C GLY A 131 -21.62 15.04 -1.19
N GLN A 132 -21.58 15.82 -0.10
CA GLN A 132 -20.69 17.00 0.03
C GLN A 132 -19.20 16.63 0.23
N GLY A 133 -18.83 15.37 0.04
CA GLY A 133 -17.52 14.83 0.36
C GLY A 133 -17.36 14.52 1.85
N PHE A 134 -16.11 14.40 2.29
CA PHE A 134 -15.74 14.17 3.69
C PHE A 134 -14.63 15.15 4.10
N HIS A 135 -14.50 15.40 5.39
CA HIS A 135 -13.45 16.24 5.95
C HIS A 135 -12.58 15.39 6.88
N ILE A 136 -11.30 15.24 6.52
CA ILE A 136 -10.33 14.52 7.36
C ILE A 136 -9.61 15.53 8.23
N VAL A 137 -9.60 15.28 9.53
CA VAL A 137 -8.77 16.02 10.49
C VAL A 137 -7.70 15.05 10.99
N HIS A 138 -6.43 15.42 10.83
CA HIS A 138 -5.30 14.67 11.41
C HIS A 138 -4.65 15.49 12.53
N SER A 139 -4.18 14.79 13.56
CA SER A 139 -3.44 15.37 14.69
C SER A 139 -2.41 14.38 15.19
N HIS A 140 -1.23 14.87 15.59
CA HIS A 140 -0.21 14.08 16.28
C HIS A 140 -0.09 14.55 17.74
N GLU A 141 -0.17 13.64 18.70
CA GLU A 141 0.18 13.92 20.09
C GLU A 141 1.63 13.52 20.33
N LEU A 142 2.47 14.49 20.73
CA LEU A 142 3.82 14.23 21.21
C LEU A 142 3.73 13.84 22.69
N THR A 143 4.02 12.58 23.01
CA THR A 143 4.23 12.16 24.39
C THR A 143 5.52 12.78 24.92
N THR A 144 5.39 13.90 25.64
CA THR A 144 6.50 14.43 26.44
C THR A 144 6.74 13.51 27.63
N LEU A 145 7.86 12.79 27.62
CA LEU A 145 8.40 12.12 28.80
C LEU A 145 8.75 13.18 29.85
N ALA A 146 8.08 13.12 31.00
CA ALA A 146 8.40 13.88 32.22
C ALA A 146 9.11 12.97 33.22
#